data_AF-A0AAU3YU09-F1
#
_entry.id   AF-A0AAU3YU09-F1
#
_cell.length_a   1.000
_cell.length_b   1.000
_cell.length_c   1.000
_cell.angle_alpha   90.00
_cell.angle_beta   90.00
_cell.angle_gamma   90.00
#
_symmetry.space_group_name_H-M   'P 1'
#
loop_
_entity.id
_entity.type
_entity.pdbx_description
1 polymer ?
#
loop_
_entity_poly.entity_id
_entity_poly.type
_entity_poly.pdbx_seq_one_letter_code
_entity_poly.pdbx_strand_id
1 'polypeptide(L)'
;MRIEVDDTRGPGGGRPATLYRFGRKIATRFGRDEDPRLAEGVVLEKGGFERSAGSMQYPQLGPLDGTYVPVHDVPRSVAEEKHLETVDERGADVEALHAERERLLTRLAEIDNAIRSTEPTS
;
A
#
# COMPACT_ATOMS: atom_id res chain seq x y z
N MET A 1 -2.77 -6.45 -2.49
CA MET A 1 -4.25 -6.46 -2.61
C MET A 1 -4.82 -5.23 -1.93
N ARG A 2 -5.80 -4.54 -2.52
CA ARG A 2 -6.41 -3.32 -1.94
C ARG A 2 -7.70 -3.66 -1.21
N ILE A 3 -7.88 -3.13 0.00
CA ILE A 3 -9.07 -3.36 0.83
C ILE A 3 -9.62 -2.02 1.29
N GLU A 4 -10.94 -1.86 1.18
CA GLU A 4 -11.65 -0.75 1.80
C GLU A 4 -11.73 -0.93 3.32
N VAL A 5 -11.39 0.12 4.06
CA VAL A 5 -11.50 0.12 5.51
C VAL A 5 -12.88 0.60 5.90
N ASP A 6 -13.64 -0.27 6.56
CA ASP A 6 -14.93 0.04 7.14
C ASP A 6 -14.84 0.28 8.64
N ASP A 7 -15.87 0.93 9.17
CA ASP A 7 -15.91 1.21 10.59
C ASP A 7 -16.26 -0.05 11.39
N THR A 8 -15.36 -0.42 12.29
CA THR A 8 -15.50 -1.63 13.11
C THR A 8 -15.41 -1.29 14.59
N ARG A 9 -16.22 -1.98 15.39
CA ARG A 9 -16.11 -2.00 16.86
C ARG A 9 -15.26 -3.21 17.27
N GLY A 10 -14.74 -3.19 18.49
CA GLY A 10 -13.96 -4.32 18.98
C GLY A 10 -14.78 -5.60 19.12
N PRO A 11 -14.12 -6.76 19.18
CA PRO A 11 -14.80 -8.04 19.42
C PRO A 11 -15.60 -7.96 20.74
N GLY A 12 -16.90 -8.25 20.68
CA GLY A 12 -17.83 -8.08 21.80
C GLY A 12 -18.42 -6.67 21.97
N GLY A 13 -18.23 -5.80 20.98
CA GLY A 13 -18.74 -4.42 20.98
C GLY A 13 -17.83 -3.42 21.71
N GLY A 14 -16.77 -3.88 22.39
CA GLY A 14 -15.89 -3.11 23.28
C GLY A 14 -14.57 -2.62 22.68
N ARG A 15 -13.60 -2.33 23.56
CA ARG A 15 -12.21 -1.93 23.22
C ARG A 15 -11.30 -3.15 23.03
N PRO A 16 -10.34 -3.13 22.09
CA PRO A 16 -10.09 -2.09 21.08
C PRO A 16 -10.87 -2.32 19.79
N ALA A 17 -11.21 -1.25 19.06
CA ALA A 17 -11.76 -1.34 17.71
C ALA A 17 -10.76 -2.04 16.80
N THR A 18 -11.12 -3.18 16.20
CA THR A 18 -10.18 -3.99 15.43
C THR A 18 -10.83 -4.51 14.15
N LEU A 19 -10.23 -4.16 13.02
CA LEU A 19 -10.64 -4.70 11.72
C LEU A 19 -9.83 -5.96 11.41
N TYR A 20 -10.54 -7.06 11.19
CA TYR A 20 -9.98 -8.28 10.62
C TYR A 20 -10.52 -8.50 9.20
N ARG A 21 -9.63 -8.89 8.29
CA ARG A 21 -9.94 -9.32 6.92
C ARG A 21 -9.00 -10.46 6.53
N PHE A 22 -9.53 -11.46 5.83
CA PHE A 22 -8.76 -12.62 5.35
C PHE A 22 -7.99 -13.36 6.47
N GLY A 23 -8.60 -13.44 7.66
CA GLY A 23 -7.97 -14.06 8.83
C GLY A 23 -6.81 -13.27 9.44
N ARG A 24 -6.56 -12.04 8.97
CA ARG A 24 -5.49 -11.16 9.44
C ARG A 24 -6.05 -9.89 10.06
N LYS A 25 -5.31 -9.36 11.03
CA LYS A 25 -5.58 -8.05 11.61
C LYS A 25 -5.11 -6.99 10.63
N ILE A 26 -5.94 -5.99 10.35
CA ILE A 26 -5.64 -4.92 9.41
C ILE A 26 -5.30 -3.62 10.15
N ALA A 27 -6.19 -3.21 11.04
CA ALA A 27 -6.05 -1.98 11.80
C ALA A 27 -6.64 -2.13 13.20
N THR A 28 -6.14 -1.36 14.15
CA THR A 28 -6.62 -1.35 15.54
C THR A 28 -6.59 0.04 16.13
N ARG A 29 -7.65 0.44 16.84
CA ARG A 29 -7.71 1.68 17.61
C ARG A 29 -8.07 1.40 19.06
N PHE A 30 -7.23 1.84 19.99
CA PHE A 30 -7.37 1.56 21.43
C PHE A 30 -8.29 2.55 22.14
N GLY A 31 -8.13 3.84 21.84
CA GLY A 31 -8.92 4.93 22.39
C GLY A 31 -9.67 5.70 21.32
N ARG A 32 -10.78 6.35 21.71
CA ARG A 32 -11.57 7.18 20.80
C ARG A 32 -10.70 8.23 20.14
N ASP A 33 -9.83 8.88 20.91
CA ASP A 33 -8.99 10.01 20.48
C ASP A 33 -7.54 9.59 20.11
N GLU A 34 -7.27 8.29 19.98
CA GLU A 34 -5.97 7.77 19.54
C GLU A 34 -5.96 7.50 18.05
N ASP A 35 -4.83 7.65 17.36
CA ASP A 35 -4.73 7.27 15.95
C ASP A 35 -4.77 5.74 15.77
N PRO A 36 -5.49 5.23 14.75
CA PRO A 36 -5.46 3.81 14.43
C PRO A 36 -4.06 3.32 14.05
N ARG A 37 -3.69 2.17 14.60
CA ARG A 37 -2.44 1.47 14.30
C ARG A 37 -2.70 0.42 13.22
N LEU A 38 -1.97 0.51 12.12
CA LEU A 38 -1.99 -0.50 11.07
C LEU A 38 -1.15 -1.70 11.47
N ALA A 39 -1.56 -2.88 11.02
CA ALA A 39 -0.80 -4.11 11.20
C ALA A 39 0.42 -4.17 10.27
N GLU A 40 1.31 -5.12 10.53
CA GLU A 40 2.46 -5.37 9.67
C GLU A 40 2.00 -5.73 8.24
N GLY A 41 2.70 -5.16 7.24
CA GLY A 41 2.36 -5.35 5.83
C GLY A 41 1.08 -4.63 5.38
N VAL A 42 0.55 -3.71 6.20
CA VAL A 42 -0.60 -2.86 5.86
C VAL A 42 -0.15 -1.40 5.84
N VAL A 43 -0.34 -0.74 4.70
CA VAL A 43 0.00 0.68 4.51
C VAL A 43 -1.27 1.44 4.16
N LEU A 44 -1.36 2.71 4.58
CA LEU A 44 -2.44 3.60 4.13
C LEU A 44 -2.06 4.16 2.75
N GLU A 45 -2.80 3.78 1.71
CA GLU A 45 -2.57 4.28 0.35
C GLU A 45 -3.38 5.53 0.06
N LYS A 46 -4.65 5.56 0.50
CA LYS A 46 -5.58 6.66 0.26
C LYS A 46 -6.55 6.81 1.42
N GLY A 47 -6.95 8.05 1.68
CA GLY A 47 -7.90 8.41 2.72
C GLY A 47 -7.21 8.65 4.05
N GLY A 48 -7.83 8.22 5.14
CA GLY A 48 -7.30 8.43 6.47
C GLY A 48 -8.31 8.07 7.53
N PHE A 49 -7.98 8.41 8.78
CA PHE A 49 -8.84 8.14 9.91
C PHE A 49 -9.21 9.44 10.61
N GLU A 50 -10.41 9.50 11.15
CA GLU A 50 -10.84 10.59 12.01
C GLU A 50 -9.95 10.65 13.26
N ARG A 51 -9.58 11.87 13.66
CA ARG A 51 -8.82 12.13 14.89
C ARG A 51 -9.51 11.59 16.14
N SER A 52 -10.84 11.50 16.11
CA SER A 52 -11.63 10.90 17.18
C SER A 52 -12.81 10.13 16.61
N ALA A 53 -12.98 8.84 16.94
CA ALA A 53 -14.14 8.06 16.49
C ALA A 53 -14.70 7.10 17.55
N GLY A 54 -16.03 7.08 17.67
CA GLY A 54 -16.78 6.27 18.63
C GLY A 54 -16.91 6.93 20.01
N SER A 55 -16.83 6.14 21.08
CA SER A 55 -16.96 6.61 22.46
C SER A 55 -15.82 6.12 23.37
N MET A 56 -15.79 6.61 24.60
CA MET A 56 -14.82 6.15 25.60
C MET A 56 -14.97 4.67 25.97
N GLN A 57 -16.14 4.06 25.82
CA GLN A 57 -16.31 2.62 26.05
C GLN A 57 -16.25 1.80 24.76
N TYR A 58 -16.58 2.44 23.64
CA TYR A 58 -16.77 1.80 22.34
C TYR A 58 -16.10 2.64 21.24
N PRO A 59 -14.76 2.65 21.15
CA PRO A 59 -14.08 3.36 20.09
C PRO A 59 -14.38 2.67 18.75
N GLN A 60 -14.11 3.42 17.69
CA GLN A 60 -14.33 3.04 16.31
C GLN A 60 -13.07 3.35 15.51
N LEU A 61 -12.86 2.69 14.38
CA LEU A 61 -11.71 3.04 13.53
C LEU A 61 -11.90 4.44 12.93
N GLY A 62 -13.14 4.78 12.55
CA GLY A 62 -13.47 6.05 11.93
C GLY A 62 -12.71 6.29 10.62
N PRO A 63 -12.76 5.38 9.64
CA PRO A 63 -12.19 5.66 8.32
C PRO A 63 -12.93 6.82 7.66
N LEU A 64 -12.19 7.71 6.99
CA LEU A 64 -12.78 8.70 6.09
C LEU A 64 -13.29 8.01 4.82
N ASP A 65 -14.26 8.62 4.14
CA ASP A 65 -14.80 8.09 2.89
C ASP A 65 -13.69 7.83 1.86
N GLY A 66 -13.68 6.61 1.31
CA GLY A 66 -12.66 6.19 0.36
C GLY A 66 -11.29 5.91 0.98
N THR A 67 -11.26 5.44 2.24
CA THR A 67 -10.04 4.95 2.88
C THR A 67 -9.72 3.53 2.45
N TYR A 68 -8.54 3.36 1.85
CA TYR A 68 -8.06 2.08 1.35
C TYR A 68 -6.67 1.75 1.88
N VAL A 69 -6.49 0.48 2.22
CA VAL A 69 -5.21 -0.06 2.66
C VAL A 69 -4.78 -1.22 1.75
N PRO A 70 -3.61 -1.14 1.11
CA PRO A 70 -2.94 -2.29 0.54
C PRO A 70 -2.47 -3.25 1.63
N VAL A 71 -2.71 -4.53 1.40
CA VAL A 71 -2.19 -5.65 2.20
C VAL A 71 -1.33 -6.52 1.30
N HIS A 72 -0.09 -6.76 1.73
CA HIS A 72 0.88 -7.62 1.07
C HIS A 72 0.72 -9.10 1.52
N ASP A 73 1.30 -10.03 0.76
CA ASP A 73 1.34 -11.47 1.06
C ASP A 73 -0.03 -12.15 1.26
N VAL A 74 -1.05 -11.72 0.50
CA VAL A 74 -2.35 -12.39 0.43
C VAL A 74 -2.38 -13.28 -0.81
N PRO A 75 -2.67 -14.59 -0.70
CA PRO A 75 -2.76 -15.47 -1.85
C PRO A 75 -3.74 -14.94 -2.91
N ARG A 76 -3.34 -14.97 -4.18
CA ARG A 76 -4.14 -14.47 -5.31
C ARG A 76 -5.54 -15.09 -5.38
N SER A 77 -5.67 -16.37 -5.02
CA SER A 77 -6.94 -17.09 -4.96
C SER A 77 -7.98 -16.42 -4.04
N VAL A 78 -7.54 -15.81 -2.93
CA VAL A 78 -8.43 -15.10 -1.99
C VAL A 78 -8.92 -13.78 -2.60
N ALA A 79 -8.07 -13.09 -3.37
CA ALA A 79 -8.45 -11.85 -4.05
C ALA A 79 -9.47 -12.12 -5.16
N GLU A 80 -9.27 -13.19 -5.94
CA GLU A 80 -10.17 -13.60 -7.02
C GLU A 80 -11.54 -14.06 -6.49
N GLU A 81 -11.58 -14.86 -5.42
CA GLU A 81 -12.84 -15.31 -4.78
C GLU A 81 -13.67 -14.15 -4.24
N LYS A 82 -13.02 -13.09 -3.76
CA LYS A 82 -13.66 -11.96 -3.09
C LYS A 82 -13.84 -10.73 -3.98
N HIS A 83 -13.52 -10.85 -5.27
CA HIS A 83 -13.57 -9.76 -6.26
C HIS A 83 -12.81 -8.50 -5.82
N LEU A 84 -11.66 -8.68 -5.18
CA LEU A 84 -10.84 -7.58 -4.68
C LEU A 84 -9.81 -7.16 -5.71
N GLU A 85 -9.48 -5.86 -5.71
CA GLU A 85 -8.45 -5.33 -6.58
C GLU A 85 -7.08 -5.88 -6.15
N THR A 86 -6.48 -6.70 -7.02
CA THR A 86 -5.07 -7.05 -6.91
C THR A 86 -4.26 -5.85 -7.38
N VAL A 87 -3.63 -5.16 -6.44
CA VAL A 87 -2.48 -4.31 -6.76
C VAL A 87 -1.39 -5.28 -7.21
N ASP A 88 -1.28 -5.48 -8.52
CA ASP A 88 -0.02 -5.91 -9.10
C ASP A 88 0.95 -4.79 -8.72
N GLU A 89 1.84 -5.04 -7.76
CA GLU A 89 3.20 -4.54 -7.94
C GLU A 89 3.52 -5.01 -9.34
N ARG A 90 3.52 -4.10 -10.33
CA ARG A 90 3.89 -4.44 -11.69
C ARG A 90 5.13 -5.29 -11.52
N GLY A 91 5.02 -6.60 -11.71
CA GLY A 91 6.16 -7.47 -11.85
C GLY A 91 6.75 -6.93 -13.12
N ALA A 92 7.61 -5.92 -12.97
CA ALA A 92 8.08 -5.16 -14.09
C ALA A 92 8.70 -6.22 -14.97
N ASP A 93 8.24 -6.31 -16.22
CA ASP A 93 8.72 -7.31 -17.14
C ASP A 93 10.24 -7.18 -17.18
N VAL A 94 10.90 -8.07 -16.44
CA VAL A 94 12.30 -7.91 -16.07
C VAL A 94 13.12 -8.00 -17.36
N GLU A 95 12.66 -8.82 -18.31
CA GLU A 95 13.21 -8.90 -19.66
C GLU A 95 13.02 -7.57 -20.42
N ALA A 96 11.82 -6.98 -20.40
CA ALA A 96 11.60 -5.67 -21.03
C ALA A 96 12.45 -4.54 -20.41
N LEU A 97 12.64 -4.55 -19.07
CA LEU A 97 13.51 -3.60 -18.38
C LEU A 97 14.99 -3.81 -18.73
N HIS A 98 15.43 -5.07 -18.83
CA HIS A 98 16.79 -5.38 -19.27
C HIS A 98 17.02 -4.93 -20.72
N ALA A 99 16.06 -5.18 -21.62
CA ALA A 99 16.14 -4.75 -23.01
C ALA A 99 16.23 -3.22 -23.13
N GLU A 100 15.40 -2.48 -22.39
CA GLU A 100 15.45 -1.02 -22.40
C GLU A 100 16.74 -0.48 -21.76
N ARG A 101 17.24 -1.13 -20.69
CA ARG A 101 18.54 -0.79 -20.09
C ARG A 101 19.68 -0.95 -21.11
N GLU A 102 19.71 -2.04 -21.86
CA GLU A 102 20.74 -2.25 -22.88
C GLU A 102 20.68 -1.19 -23.98
N ARG A 103 19.48 -0.88 -24.47
CA ARG A 103 19.28 0.19 -25.45
C ARG A 103 19.79 1.55 -24.94
N LEU A 104 19.47 1.89 -23.69
CA LEU A 104 19.91 3.14 -23.07
C LEU A 104 21.42 3.18 -22.89
N LEU A 105 22.06 2.06 -22.54
CA LEU A 105 23.52 1.98 -22.44
C LEU A 105 24.20 2.18 -23.79
N THR A 106 23.67 1.61 -24.87
CA THR A 106 24.18 1.89 -26.22
C THR A 106 24.07 3.36 -26.56
N ARG A 107 22.93 3.98 -26.26
CA ARG A 107 22.71 5.41 -26.53
C ARG A 107 23.66 6.30 -25.72
N LEU A 108 23.92 5.95 -24.46
CA LEU A 108 24.88 6.66 -23.62
C LEU A 108 26.30 6.55 -24.19
N ALA A 109 26.72 5.37 -24.65
CA ALA A 109 28.03 5.19 -25.27
C ALA A 109 28.20 6.05 -26.54
N GLU A 110 27.17 6.19 -27.37
CA GLU A 110 27.18 7.10 -28.52
C GLU A 110 27.36 8.56 -28.07
N ILE A 111 26.60 8.98 -27.04
CA ILE A 111 26.67 10.34 -26.49
C ILE A 111 28.05 10.62 -25.90
N ASP A 112 28.60 9.69 -25.12
CA ASP A 112 29.93 9.83 -24.51
C ASP A 112 31.04 9.93 -25.56
N ASN A 113 30.90 9.21 -26.69
CA ASN A 113 31.82 9.33 -27.81
C ASN A 113 31.68 10.70 -28.50
N ALA A 114 30.45 11.19 -28.68
CA ALA A 114 30.21 12.51 -29.26
C ALA A 114 30.79 13.62 -28.38
N ILE A 115 30.53 13.59 -27.07
CA ILE A 115 31.06 14.57 -26.11
C ILE A 115 32.59 14.57 -26.14
N ARG A 116 33.22 13.40 -26.03
CA ARG A 116 34.68 13.27 -26.08
C ARG A 116 35.29 13.75 -27.39
N SER A 117 34.59 13.58 -28.51
CA SER A 117 35.05 14.09 -29.81
C SER A 117 34.94 15.61 -29.93
N THR A 118 34.10 16.24 -29.10
CA THR A 118 33.91 17.70 -29.07
C THR A 118 34.72 18.42 -27.99
N GLU A 119 35.27 17.71 -27.01
CA GLU A 119 36.19 18.28 -26.02
C GLU A 119 37.63 18.31 -26.59
N PRO A 120 38.22 19.48 -26.89
CA PRO A 120 39.62 19.55 -27.25
C PRO A 120 40.45 19.18 -26.03
N THR A 121 41.28 18.13 -26.16
CA THR A 121 42.30 17.77 -25.17
C THR A 121 43.13 19.01 -24.84
N SER A 122 42.99 19.56 -23.64
CA SER A 122 43.86 20.62 -23.11
C SER A 122 45.19 20.06 -22.67
#